data_AF-A0A5J4PDK0-F1
#
_entry.id   AF-A0A5J4PDK0-F1
#
_cell.length_a   1.000
_cell.length_b   1.000
_cell.length_c   1.000
_cell.angle_alpha   90.00
_cell.angle_beta   90.00
_cell.angle_gamma   90.00
#
_symmetry.space_group_name_H-M   'P 1'
#
loop_
_entity.id
_entity.type
_entity.pdbx_description
1 polymer ?
#
loop_
_entity_poly.entity_id
_entity_poly.type
_entity_poly.pdbx_seq_one_letter_code
_entity_poly.pdbx_strand_id
1 'polypeptide(L)'
;IEIVKAVNSPWFGVIVDTGNFMVEDPYVDIEKIMPYAVNFQVKESPFGNENPIRIDLARFMRIINQSGYKGYLPIETLPIRNRIYDPHTLVPAFLKEVKDAIEAEYN
;
A
#
# COMPACT_ATOMS: atom_id res chain seq x y z
N ILE A 1 3.20 -15.52 -4.16
CA ILE A 1 4.27 -15.32 -5.19
C ILE A 1 4.35 -16.41 -6.25
N GLU A 2 3.56 -17.49 -6.17
CA GLU A 2 3.67 -18.65 -7.09
C GLU A 2 3.46 -18.27 -8.57
N ILE A 3 2.43 -17.46 -8.87
CA ILE A 3 2.15 -17.00 -10.24
C ILE A 3 3.34 -16.21 -10.81
N VAL A 4 3.94 -15.31 -10.03
CA VAL A 4 5.10 -14.53 -10.47
C VAL A 4 6.28 -15.45 -10.84
N LYS A 5 6.55 -16.45 -9.98
CA LYS A 5 7.59 -17.46 -10.23
C LYS A 5 7.28 -18.34 -11.44
N ALA A 6 6.02 -18.67 -11.69
CA ALA A 6 5.60 -19.49 -12.82
C ALA A 6 5.72 -18.74 -14.16
N VAL A 7 5.40 -17.44 -14.18
CA VAL A 7 5.53 -16.61 -15.39
C VAL A 7 6.99 -16.37 -15.76
N ASN A 8 7.88 -16.20 -14.77
CA ASN A 8 9.34 -16.11 -14.94
C ASN A 8 9.80 -15.20 -16.10
N SER A 9 9.31 -13.96 -16.14
CA SER A 9 9.62 -13.00 -17.19
C SER A 9 10.06 -11.65 -16.60
N PRO A 10 11.11 -11.01 -17.16
CA PRO A 10 11.53 -9.68 -16.73
C PRO A 10 10.49 -8.59 -17.08
N TRP A 11 9.52 -8.90 -17.92
CA TRP A 11 8.44 -7.99 -18.34
C TRP A 11 7.16 -8.13 -17.49
N PHE A 12 7.20 -8.98 -16.46
CA PHE A 12 6.08 -9.22 -15.56
C PHE A 12 6.40 -8.72 -14.15
N GLY A 13 5.47 -8.00 -13.55
CA GLY A 13 5.60 -7.46 -12.19
C GLY A 13 4.24 -7.29 -11.53
N VAL A 14 4.25 -6.93 -10.25
CA VAL A 14 3.06 -6.83 -9.40
C VAL A 14 2.72 -5.37 -9.16
N ILE A 15 1.47 -5.00 -9.47
CA ILE A 15 0.85 -3.78 -8.94
C ILE A 15 0.32 -4.13 -7.56
N VAL A 16 0.90 -3.50 -6.54
CA VAL A 16 0.61 -3.81 -5.13
C VAL A 16 -0.56 -2.96 -4.66
N ASP A 17 -1.74 -3.56 -4.61
CA ASP A 17 -2.89 -2.99 -3.92
C ASP A 17 -2.82 -3.37 -2.44
N THR A 18 -2.55 -2.39 -1.56
CA THR A 18 -2.37 -2.67 -0.13
C THR A 18 -3.66 -3.10 0.55
N GLY A 19 -4.84 -2.81 -0.03
CA GLY A 19 -6.14 -3.16 0.52
C GLY A 19 -6.60 -4.59 0.23
N ASN A 20 -5.84 -5.39 -0.51
CA ASN A 20 -6.23 -6.75 -0.92
C ASN A 20 -5.59 -7.88 -0.10
N PHE A 21 -4.87 -7.55 0.98
CA PHE A 21 -4.20 -8.55 1.82
C PHE A 21 -5.12 -9.01 2.96
N MET A 22 -6.04 -9.92 2.65
CA MET A 22 -7.03 -10.47 3.59
C MET A 22 -6.46 -11.62 4.44
N VAL A 23 -5.35 -11.35 5.12
CA VAL A 23 -4.62 -12.28 6.02
C VAL A 23 -4.46 -11.65 7.40
N GLU A 24 -3.99 -12.39 8.40
CA GLU A 24 -3.84 -11.86 9.77
C GLU A 24 -2.85 -10.69 9.85
N ASP A 25 -1.68 -10.84 9.21
CA ASP A 25 -0.67 -9.78 9.11
C ASP A 25 -0.38 -9.46 7.63
N PRO A 26 -1.02 -8.42 7.06
CA PRO A 26 -0.86 -8.07 5.65
C PRO A 26 0.56 -7.62 5.30
N TYR A 27 1.31 -7.10 6.27
CA TYR A 27 2.66 -6.57 6.07
C TYR A 27 3.67 -7.67 5.76
N VAL A 28 3.49 -8.87 6.32
CA VAL A 28 4.32 -10.04 6.03
C VAL A 28 4.20 -10.43 4.55
N ASP A 29 3.00 -10.34 3.99
CA ASP A 29 2.78 -10.66 2.59
C ASP A 29 3.18 -9.53 1.65
N ILE A 30 3.00 -8.26 2.06
CA ILE A 30 3.56 -7.10 1.34
C ILE A 30 5.08 -7.24 1.23
N GLU A 31 5.78 -7.52 2.33
CA GLU A 31 7.24 -7.68 2.34
C GLU A 31 7.71 -8.77 1.37
N LYS A 32 7.02 -9.93 1.36
CA LYS A 32 7.34 -11.05 0.44
C LYS A 32 7.23 -10.69 -1.03
N ILE A 33 6.33 -9.76 -1.41
CA ILE A 33 6.11 -9.40 -2.81
C ILE A 33 6.98 -8.25 -3.29
N MET A 34 7.65 -7.52 -2.39
CA MET A 34 8.45 -6.34 -2.73
C MET A 34 9.47 -6.55 -3.84
N PRO A 35 10.18 -7.70 -3.95
CA PRO A 35 11.10 -7.95 -5.06
C PRO A 35 10.43 -7.95 -6.45
N TYR A 36 9.10 -8.04 -6.51
CA TYR A 36 8.31 -8.11 -7.72
C TYR A 36 7.43 -6.87 -7.92
N ALA A 37 7.44 -5.91 -6.99
CA ALA A 37 6.59 -4.73 -7.03
C ALA A 37 7.05 -3.75 -8.12
N VAL A 38 6.13 -3.34 -8.98
CA VAL A 38 6.39 -2.34 -10.04
C VAL A 38 5.58 -1.06 -9.86
N ASN A 39 4.46 -1.11 -9.14
CA ASN A 39 3.62 0.04 -8.81
C ASN A 39 2.77 -0.28 -7.57
N PHE A 40 2.08 0.73 -7.03
CA PHE A 40 1.26 0.63 -5.84
C PHE A 40 -0.14 1.25 -6.04
N GLN A 41 -1.07 0.78 -5.21
CA GLN A 41 -2.29 1.45 -4.80
C GLN A 41 -2.30 1.39 -3.26
N VAL A 42 -1.83 2.47 -2.62
CA VAL A 42 -1.78 2.58 -1.16
C VAL A 42 -3.15 3.00 -0.65
N LYS A 43 -3.87 2.10 0.00
CA LYS A 43 -5.21 2.34 0.57
C LYS A 43 -5.15 2.71 2.05
N GLU A 44 -6.23 3.33 2.51
CA GLU A 44 -6.48 3.73 3.89
C GLU A 44 -6.49 2.57 4.90
N SER A 45 -6.82 1.35 4.45
CA SER A 45 -6.85 0.11 5.23
C SER A 45 -6.21 -1.03 4.42
N PRO A 46 -5.44 -1.92 5.06
CA PRO A 46 -4.88 -3.07 4.37
C PRO A 46 -5.86 -4.26 4.25
N PHE A 47 -7.04 -4.17 4.89
CA PHE A 47 -8.03 -5.23 4.99
C PHE A 47 -9.32 -4.93 4.18
N GLY A 48 -9.19 -4.18 3.09
CA GLY A 48 -10.29 -3.72 2.25
C GLY A 48 -10.90 -2.38 2.71
N ASN A 49 -11.68 -1.74 1.83
CA ASN A 49 -12.17 -0.38 2.05
C ASN A 49 -13.14 -0.25 3.24
N GLU A 50 -13.93 -1.28 3.55
CA GLU A 50 -14.93 -1.21 4.62
C GLU A 50 -14.34 -1.48 6.01
N ASN A 51 -13.06 -1.88 6.08
CA ASN A 51 -12.43 -2.17 7.35
C ASN A 51 -11.94 -0.87 8.03
N PRO A 52 -12.31 -0.60 9.29
CA PRO A 52 -11.92 0.62 9.99
C PRO A 52 -10.45 0.63 10.42
N ILE A 53 -9.76 -0.51 10.40
CA ILE A 53 -8.35 -0.60 10.79
C ILE A 53 -7.51 0.14 9.75
N ARG A 54 -6.87 1.22 10.18
CA ARG A 54 -5.98 2.03 9.34
C ARG A 54 -4.73 1.24 8.99
N ILE A 55 -4.17 1.53 7.81
CA ILE A 55 -2.82 1.11 7.48
C ILE A 55 -1.82 1.74 8.46
N ASP A 56 -1.00 0.91 9.10
CA ASP A 56 0.23 1.32 9.77
C ASP A 56 1.24 1.79 8.72
N LEU A 57 1.24 3.11 8.48
CA LEU A 57 2.13 3.76 7.53
C LEU A 57 3.60 3.69 7.98
N ALA A 58 3.89 3.67 9.28
CA ALA A 58 5.26 3.60 9.76
C ALA A 58 5.87 2.23 9.42
N ARG A 59 5.13 1.14 9.70
CA ARG A 59 5.57 -0.21 9.31
C ARG A 59 5.63 -0.37 7.79
N PHE A 60 4.65 0.17 7.06
CA PHE A 60 4.64 0.14 5.60
C PHE A 60 5.88 0.83 5.02
N MET A 61 6.20 2.06 5.45
CA MET A 61 7.35 2.80 4.92
C MET A 61 8.69 2.12 5.23
N ARG A 62 8.84 1.49 6.41
CA ARG A 62 10.01 0.65 6.72
C ARG A 62 10.20 -0.48 5.70
N ILE A 63 9.11 -1.18 5.33
CA ILE A 63 9.17 -2.24 4.32
C ILE A 63 9.59 -1.67 2.96
N ILE A 64 9.01 -0.54 2.53
CA ILE A 64 9.38 0.11 1.27
C ILE A 64 10.86 0.51 1.28
N ASN A 65 11.35 1.10 2.37
CA ASN A 65 12.73 1.53 2.52
C ASN A 65 13.70 0.35 2.47
N GLN A 66 13.43 -0.69 3.28
CA GLN A 66 14.26 -1.90 3.37
C GLN A 66 14.27 -2.70 2.07
N SER A 67 13.19 -2.68 1.28
CA SER A 67 13.17 -3.37 -0.01
C SER A 67 13.96 -2.65 -1.10
N GLY A 68 14.37 -1.40 -0.87
CA GLY A 68 15.03 -0.57 -1.88
C GLY A 68 14.11 -0.10 -3.01
N TYR A 69 12.77 -0.18 -2.85
CA TYR A 69 11.85 0.34 -3.87
C TYR A 69 11.97 1.88 -3.94
N LYS A 70 12.11 2.42 -5.15
CA LYS A 70 12.28 3.87 -5.41
C LYS A 70 11.22 4.44 -6.36
N GLY A 71 10.20 3.65 -6.69
CA GLY A 71 9.09 4.10 -7.52
C GLY A 71 8.09 4.96 -6.74
N TYR A 72 7.03 5.37 -7.41
CA TYR A 72 5.95 6.13 -6.78
C TYR A 72 5.09 5.25 -5.88
N LEU A 73 4.47 5.87 -4.87
CA LEU A 73 3.46 5.27 -4.01
C LEU A 73 2.11 6.00 -4.23
N PRO A 74 1.39 5.74 -5.33
CA PRO A 74 0.07 6.33 -5.55
C PRO A 74 -0.88 5.93 -4.42
N ILE A 75 -1.57 6.92 -3.84
CA ILE A 75 -2.62 6.69 -2.85
C ILE A 75 -3.95 6.44 -3.54
N GLU A 76 -4.80 5.66 -2.87
CA GLU A 76 -6.17 5.41 -3.30
C GLU A 76 -7.11 5.54 -2.09
N THR A 77 -8.09 6.43 -2.22
CA THR A 77 -9.20 6.58 -1.28
C THR A 77 -10.49 6.18 -1.99
N LEU A 78 -11.36 5.45 -1.30
CA LEU A 78 -12.62 4.95 -1.87
C LEU A 78 -13.81 5.34 -0.99
N PRO A 79 -14.99 5.54 -1.58
CA PRO A 79 -16.22 5.65 -0.81
C PRO A 79 -16.49 4.33 -0.04
N ILE A 80 -17.00 4.46 1.17
CA ILE A 80 -17.37 3.35 2.05
C ILE A 80 -18.86 3.47 2.34
N ARG A 81 -19.57 2.34 2.42
CA ARG A 81 -20.99 2.33 2.80
C ARG A 81 -21.15 3.02 4.15
N ASN A 82 -22.17 3.88 4.25
CA ASN A 82 -22.51 4.63 5.47
C ASN A 82 -21.44 5.63 5.96
N ARG A 83 -20.48 6.03 5.12
CA ARG A 83 -19.54 7.13 5.37
C ARG A 83 -19.76 8.22 4.33
N ILE A 84 -19.89 9.47 4.76
CA ILE A 84 -19.86 10.62 3.83
C ILE A 84 -18.46 10.68 3.23
N TYR A 85 -18.37 10.63 1.90
CA TYR A 85 -17.12 10.70 1.16
C TYR A 85 -17.00 12.05 0.44
N ASP A 86 -16.06 12.87 0.88
CA ASP A 86 -15.64 14.08 0.18
C ASP A 86 -14.17 13.92 -0.26
N PRO A 87 -13.90 13.73 -1.57
CA PRO A 87 -12.53 13.56 -2.06
C PRO A 87 -11.68 14.81 -1.86
N HIS A 88 -12.26 16.01 -1.81
CA HIS A 88 -11.49 17.25 -1.61
C HIS A 88 -10.97 17.38 -0.18
N THR A 89 -11.55 16.64 0.77
CA THR A 89 -11.09 16.58 2.16
C THR A 89 -10.24 15.33 2.42
N LEU A 90 -10.70 14.15 1.97
CA LEU A 90 -10.08 12.87 2.31
C LEU A 90 -8.77 12.61 1.55
N VAL A 91 -8.69 12.95 0.26
CA VAL A 91 -7.47 12.72 -0.53
C VAL A 91 -6.31 13.56 0.01
N PRO A 92 -6.44 14.89 0.25
CA PRO A 92 -5.34 15.67 0.80
C PRO A 92 -4.94 15.24 2.21
N ALA A 93 -5.89 14.85 3.06
CA ALA A 93 -5.61 14.37 4.41
C ALA A 93 -4.76 13.09 4.38
N PHE A 94 -5.17 12.09 3.60
CA PHE A 94 -4.42 10.83 3.52
C PHE A 94 -3.06 11.03 2.81
N LEU A 95 -3.00 11.88 1.79
CA LEU A 95 -1.73 12.27 1.17
C LEU A 95 -0.76 12.89 2.18
N LYS A 96 -1.27 13.73 3.09
CA LYS A 96 -0.45 14.32 4.15
C LYS A 96 0.10 13.25 5.07
N GLU A 97 -0.73 12.31 5.55
CA GLU A 97 -0.29 11.22 6.41
C GLU A 97 0.81 10.38 5.75
N VAL A 98 0.66 10.04 4.47
CA VAL A 98 1.66 9.29 3.70
C VAL A 98 2.96 10.08 3.55
N LYS A 99 2.89 11.40 3.28
CA LYS A 99 4.07 12.26 3.21
C LYS A 99 4.80 12.37 4.54
N ASP A 100 4.06 12.57 5.63
CA ASP A 100 4.63 12.63 6.98
C ASP A 100 5.35 11.31 7.33
N ALA A 101 4.77 10.16 6.94
CA ALA A 101 5.38 8.85 7.16
C ALA A 101 6.64 8.63 6.30
N ILE A 102 6.65 9.11 5.06
CA ILE A 102 7.87 9.12 4.22
C ILE A 102 8.93 10.00 4.90
N GLU A 103 8.58 11.21 5.32
CA GLU A 103 9.52 12.12 5.99
C GLU A 103 10.12 11.48 7.24
N ALA A 104 9.31 10.80 8.06
CA ALA A 104 9.75 10.17 9.30
C ALA A 104 10.66 8.93 9.10
N GLU A 105 10.58 8.23 7.97
CA GLU A 105 11.40 7.03 7.70
C GLU A 105 12.71 7.37 6.97
N TYR A 106 12.70 8.41 6.13
CA TYR A 106 13.84 8.74 5.26
C TYR A 106 14.72 9.90 5.77
N ASN A 107 14.34 10.57 6.87
CA ASN A 107 15.14 11.60 7.55
C ASN A 107 15.70 11.11 8.89
#